data_AF-A0AAU0SZL6-F1
#
_entry.id   AF-A0AAU0SZL6-F1
#
_cell.length_a   1.000
_cell.length_b   1.000
_cell.length_c   1.000
_cell.angle_alpha   90.00
_cell.angle_beta   90.00
_cell.angle_gamma   90.00
#
_symmetry.space_group_name_H-M   'P 1'
#
loop_
_entity.id
_entity.type
_entity.pdbx_description
1 polymer ?
#
loop_
_entity_poly.entity_id
_entity_poly.type
_entity_poly.pdbx_seq_one_letter_code
_entity_poly.pdbx_strand_id
1 'polypeptide(L)'
;MSDLQKQFRESAVDAIFDMAQHLPLDCELLVVACRPGTKDFDLVLPSPESNLNNALDALRRHGLSIDGDNAYKRDLLDCAIGAMTVGAQDGSPPPPNHWAQRFWDIGRGEAAGREELIAALKLTRENLRACQGTIHLAGGFDPAYVDDAQAAMKIADAAILKFAN
;
A
#
# COMPACT_ATOMS: atom_id res chain seq x y z
N MET A 1 24.68 18.46 -18.23
CA MET A 1 25.80 17.76 -17.58
C MET A 1 26.90 18.77 -17.30
N SER A 2 27.38 18.87 -16.06
CA SER A 2 28.60 19.63 -15.75
C SER A 2 29.80 19.01 -16.47
N ASP A 3 30.85 19.79 -16.69
CA ASP A 3 32.06 19.28 -17.38
C ASP A 3 32.71 18.11 -16.62
N LEU A 4 32.64 18.12 -15.29
CA LEU A 4 33.07 16.99 -14.44
C LEU A 4 32.27 15.71 -14.71
N GLN A 5 30.95 15.82 -14.87
CA GLN A 5 30.09 14.67 -15.16
C GLN A 5 30.37 14.10 -16.56
N LYS A 6 30.71 14.95 -17.53
CA LYS A 6 31.12 14.52 -18.88
C LYS A 6 32.46 13.80 -18.85
N GLN A 7 33.47 14.39 -18.20
CA GLN A 7 34.80 13.78 -18.05
C GLN A 7 34.73 12.42 -17.35
N PHE A 8 33.95 12.33 -16.26
CA PHE A 8 33.75 11.04 -15.59
C PHE A 8 33.03 10.03 -16.48
N ARG A 9 32.00 10.45 -17.23
CA ARG A 9 31.29 9.57 -18.17
C ARG A 9 32.22 9.02 -19.24
N GLU A 10 33.05 9.85 -19.86
CA GLU A 10 34.02 9.42 -20.88
C GLU A 10 35.00 8.40 -20.30
N SER A 11 35.61 8.71 -19.15
CA SER A 11 36.50 7.78 -18.46
C SER A 11 35.83 6.46 -18.05
N ALA A 12 34.58 6.52 -17.60
CA ALA A 12 33.82 5.32 -17.22
C ALA A 12 33.49 4.46 -18.45
N VAL A 13 33.13 5.07 -19.58
CA VAL A 13 32.88 4.35 -20.83
C VAL A 13 34.14 3.64 -21.31
N ASP A 14 35.29 4.31 -21.30
CA ASP A 14 36.56 3.72 -21.71
C ASP A 14 36.92 2.51 -20.83
N ALA A 15 36.77 2.64 -19.50
CA ALA A 15 37.06 1.56 -18.56
C ALA A 15 36.06 0.38 -18.62
N ILE A 16 34.80 0.64 -18.99
CA ILE A 16 33.77 -0.41 -19.10
C ILE A 16 34.15 -1.44 -20.15
N PHE A 17 34.80 -1.04 -21.25
CA PHE A 17 35.24 -1.99 -22.28
C PHE A 17 36.24 -3.01 -21.74
N ASP A 18 37.20 -2.58 -20.94
CA ASP A 18 38.19 -3.47 -20.34
C ASP A 18 37.54 -4.39 -19.30
N MET A 19 36.63 -3.88 -18.48
CA MET A 19 35.89 -4.70 -17.50
C MET A 19 35.02 -5.75 -18.18
N ALA A 20 34.36 -5.39 -19.28
CA ALA A 20 33.46 -6.27 -20.01
C ALA A 20 34.20 -7.49 -20.61
N GLN A 21 35.48 -7.35 -20.98
CA GLN A 21 36.30 -8.46 -21.50
C GLN A 21 36.52 -9.59 -20.48
N HIS A 22 36.37 -9.30 -19.19
CA HIS A 22 36.54 -10.26 -18.10
C HIS A 22 35.20 -10.77 -17.54
N LEU A 23 34.09 -10.32 -18.10
CA LEU A 23 32.76 -10.70 -17.65
C LEU A 23 32.41 -12.10 -18.18
N PRO A 24 31.95 -13.03 -17.32
CA PRO A 24 31.45 -14.32 -17.79
C PRO A 24 30.28 -14.17 -18.75
N LEU A 25 30.04 -15.21 -19.57
CA LEU A 25 28.87 -15.26 -20.43
C LEU A 25 27.57 -15.07 -19.60
N ASP A 26 26.60 -14.38 -20.19
CA ASP A 26 25.26 -14.11 -19.61
C ASP A 26 25.25 -13.23 -18.35
N CYS A 27 26.39 -12.63 -17.98
CA CYS A 27 26.43 -11.64 -16.91
C CYS A 27 26.19 -10.23 -17.44
N GLU A 28 25.55 -9.39 -16.64
CA GLU A 28 25.33 -7.97 -16.93
C GLU A 28 26.32 -7.10 -16.14
N LEU A 29 26.82 -6.02 -16.76
CA LEU A 29 27.68 -5.04 -16.11
C LEU A 29 26.97 -3.70 -16.03
N LEU A 30 26.89 -3.14 -14.82
CA LEU A 30 26.30 -1.84 -14.58
C LEU A 30 27.24 -0.98 -13.75
N VAL A 31 27.48 0.26 -14.23
CA VAL A 31 28.21 1.27 -13.47
C VAL A 31 27.23 2.33 -12.99
N VAL A 32 27.19 2.51 -11.67
CA VAL A 32 26.37 3.54 -11.02
C VAL A 32 27.28 4.42 -10.18
N ALA A 33 27.32 5.71 -10.51
CA ALA A 33 27.91 6.73 -9.65
C ALA A 33 26.80 7.69 -9.25
N CYS A 34 26.54 7.81 -7.94
CA CYS A 34 25.47 8.66 -7.44
C CYS A 34 26.00 9.63 -6.38
N ARG A 35 25.33 10.78 -6.27
CA ARG A 35 25.54 11.69 -5.14
C ARG A 35 24.45 11.45 -4.10
N PRO A 36 24.79 11.18 -2.84
CA PRO A 36 23.77 11.01 -1.81
C PRO A 36 22.82 12.22 -1.72
N GLY A 37 21.52 11.97 -1.74
CA GLY A 37 20.47 12.98 -1.50
C GLY A 37 20.13 13.90 -2.67
N THR A 38 20.81 13.80 -3.83
CA THR A 38 20.53 14.64 -5.00
C THR A 38 20.87 13.95 -6.30
N LYS A 39 20.05 14.18 -7.33
CA LYS A 39 20.20 13.59 -8.67
C LYS A 39 21.13 14.36 -9.62
N ASP A 40 21.76 15.43 -9.14
CA ASP A 40 22.51 16.37 -9.98
C ASP A 40 23.84 15.82 -10.51
N PHE A 41 24.32 14.69 -9.98
CA PHE A 41 25.51 13.99 -10.46
C PHE A 41 25.25 12.54 -10.90
N ASP A 42 24.05 12.02 -10.73
CA ASP A 42 23.78 10.60 -10.97
C ASP A 42 24.14 10.18 -12.40
N LEU A 43 24.96 9.15 -12.50
CA LEU A 43 25.34 8.49 -13.74
C LEU A 43 24.97 7.01 -13.63
N VAL A 44 24.21 6.52 -14.61
CA VAL A 44 23.85 5.11 -14.77
C VAL A 44 24.29 4.68 -16.17
N LEU A 45 25.26 3.78 -16.24
CA LEU A 45 25.77 3.20 -17.48
C LEU A 45 25.48 1.68 -17.51
N PRO A 46 24.35 1.28 -18.09
CA PRO A 46 24.01 -0.12 -18.31
C PRO A 46 24.79 -0.71 -19.49
N SER A 47 25.16 -2.00 -19.44
CA SER A 47 25.59 -2.74 -20.63
C SER A 47 24.42 -2.86 -21.63
N PRO A 48 24.67 -3.05 -22.94
CA PRO A 48 23.62 -3.33 -23.90
C PRO A 48 22.74 -4.48 -23.41
N GLU A 49 21.43 -4.35 -23.59
CA GLU A 49 20.41 -5.34 -23.18
C GLU A 49 20.26 -5.57 -21.66
N SER A 50 21.03 -4.88 -20.80
CA SER A 50 20.88 -5.06 -19.35
C SER A 50 19.55 -4.56 -18.81
N ASN A 51 19.08 -5.27 -17.79
CA ASN A 51 17.84 -4.97 -17.10
C ASN A 51 18.16 -4.39 -15.72
N LEU A 52 17.81 -3.12 -15.48
CA LEU A 52 18.06 -2.45 -14.20
C LEU A 52 17.45 -3.21 -13.00
N ASN A 53 16.40 -4.00 -13.21
CA ASN A 53 15.84 -4.85 -12.15
C ASN A 53 16.79 -5.97 -11.73
N ASN A 54 17.57 -6.55 -12.65
CA ASN A 54 18.56 -7.57 -12.34
C ASN A 54 19.67 -6.99 -11.45
N ALA A 55 20.06 -5.74 -11.70
CA ALA A 55 21.01 -5.01 -10.85
C ALA A 55 20.45 -4.73 -9.45
N LEU A 56 19.18 -4.32 -9.34
CA LEU A 56 18.50 -4.18 -8.04
C LEU A 56 18.45 -5.50 -7.27
N ASP A 57 18.15 -6.60 -7.95
CA ASP A 57 18.11 -7.92 -7.32
C ASP A 57 19.49 -8.40 -6.87
N ALA A 58 20.55 -8.08 -7.63
CA ALA A 58 21.92 -8.31 -7.20
C ALA A 58 22.23 -7.54 -5.90
N LEU A 59 21.92 -6.24 -5.86
CA LEU A 59 22.13 -5.42 -4.66
C LEU A 59 21.35 -5.96 -3.45
N ARG A 60 20.10 -6.42 -3.64
CA ARG A 60 19.29 -7.05 -2.59
C ARG A 60 19.94 -8.31 -2.03
N ARG A 61 20.46 -9.18 -2.90
CA ARG A 61 21.22 -10.38 -2.47
C ARG A 61 22.48 -10.02 -1.66
N HIS A 62 23.01 -8.80 -1.82
CA HIS A 62 24.15 -8.27 -1.08
C HIS A 62 23.76 -7.33 0.09
N GLY A 63 22.51 -7.37 0.56
CA GLY A 63 22.10 -6.68 1.78
C GLY A 63 21.50 -5.29 1.57
N LEU A 64 21.21 -4.88 0.33
CA LEU A 64 20.33 -3.74 0.09
C LEU A 64 18.94 -4.04 0.68
N SER A 65 18.65 -3.46 1.84
CA SER A 65 17.39 -3.67 2.53
C SER A 65 16.32 -2.66 2.13
N ILE A 66 15.08 -3.13 2.17
CA ILE A 66 13.90 -2.27 2.13
C ILE A 66 13.68 -1.48 3.43
N ASP A 67 14.45 -1.72 4.48
CA ASP A 67 14.25 -1.10 5.80
C ASP A 67 14.93 0.28 5.97
N GLY A 68 15.83 0.69 5.06
CA GLY A 68 16.45 2.02 5.09
C GLY A 68 15.58 3.16 4.54
N ASP A 69 15.83 4.40 4.95
CA ASP A 69 15.14 5.61 4.44
C ASP A 69 15.34 5.74 2.92
N ASN A 70 14.24 5.63 2.17
CA ASN A 70 14.23 5.62 0.72
C ASN A 70 12.95 6.30 0.24
N ALA A 71 13.10 7.46 -0.41
CA ALA A 71 11.99 8.25 -0.93
C ALA A 71 11.10 7.45 -1.89
N TYR A 72 11.69 6.63 -2.77
CA TYR A 72 10.92 5.77 -3.70
C TYR A 72 9.96 4.81 -2.97
N LYS A 73 10.36 4.30 -1.80
CA LYS A 73 9.47 3.43 -0.99
C LYS A 73 8.32 4.22 -0.40
N ARG A 74 8.61 5.40 0.15
CA ARG A 74 7.57 6.30 0.69
C ARG A 74 6.56 6.64 -0.40
N ASP A 75 7.04 7.06 -1.56
CA ASP A 75 6.19 7.39 -2.70
C ASP A 75 5.36 6.18 -3.17
N LEU A 76 5.95 4.98 -3.23
CA LEU A 76 5.23 3.76 -3.61
C LEU A 76 4.16 3.38 -2.59
N LEU A 77 4.47 3.46 -1.29
CA LEU A 77 3.52 3.20 -0.21
C LEU A 77 2.41 4.25 -0.18
N ASP A 78 2.74 5.52 -0.41
CA ASP A 78 1.77 6.60 -0.52
C ASP A 78 0.84 6.38 -1.73
N CYS A 79 1.36 5.89 -2.85
CA CYS A 79 0.53 5.48 -3.99
C CYS A 79 -0.41 4.30 -3.64
N ALA A 80 0.07 3.30 -2.91
CA ALA A 80 -0.76 2.18 -2.47
C ALA A 80 -1.85 2.61 -1.48
N ILE A 81 -1.50 3.45 -0.50
CA ILE A 81 -2.45 4.04 0.46
C ILE A 81 -3.48 4.90 -0.27
N GLY A 82 -3.02 5.73 -1.21
CA GLY A 82 -3.88 6.56 -2.06
C GLY A 82 -4.88 5.71 -2.85
N ALA A 83 -4.41 4.65 -3.52
CA ALA A 83 -5.25 3.72 -4.26
C ALA A 83 -6.32 3.06 -3.39
N MET A 84 -5.96 2.58 -2.19
CA MET A 84 -6.94 2.04 -1.22
C MET A 84 -7.96 3.10 -0.78
N THR A 85 -7.50 4.32 -0.55
CA THR A 85 -8.36 5.43 -0.09
C THR A 85 -9.40 5.80 -1.14
N VAL A 86 -8.99 5.97 -2.40
CA VAL A 86 -9.94 6.27 -3.49
C VAL A 86 -10.82 5.06 -3.82
N GLY A 87 -10.31 3.84 -3.68
CA GLY A 87 -11.10 2.61 -3.79
C GLY A 87 -12.22 2.53 -2.76
N ALA A 88 -11.93 2.87 -1.50
CA ALA A 88 -12.94 2.95 -0.44
C ALA A 88 -14.03 3.99 -0.71
N GLN A 89 -13.78 4.97 -1.58
CA GLN A 89 -14.72 6.00 -2.00
C GLN A 89 -15.42 5.65 -3.33
N ASP A 90 -15.13 4.49 -3.91
CA ASP A 90 -15.59 4.10 -5.26
C ASP A 90 -15.22 5.14 -6.34
N GLY A 91 -14.10 5.84 -6.13
CA GLY A 91 -13.67 6.96 -6.96
C GLY A 91 -12.45 6.62 -7.80
N SER A 92 -12.38 7.20 -8.99
CA SER A 92 -11.18 7.22 -9.85
C SER A 92 -10.46 5.86 -9.97
N PRO A 93 -11.13 4.84 -10.54
CA PRO A 93 -10.50 3.53 -10.72
C PRO A 93 -9.23 3.65 -11.58
N PRO A 94 -8.16 2.89 -11.26
CA PRO A 94 -6.97 2.84 -12.08
C PRO A 94 -7.27 2.37 -13.51
N PRO A 95 -6.43 2.74 -14.50
CA PRO A 95 -6.54 2.18 -15.84
C PRO A 95 -6.43 0.65 -15.85
N PRO A 96 -6.98 -0.02 -16.87
CA PRO A 96 -6.84 -1.46 -17.03
C PRO A 96 -5.37 -1.91 -16.98
N ASN A 97 -5.10 -3.03 -16.28
CA ASN A 97 -3.77 -3.59 -16.06
C ASN A 97 -2.79 -2.70 -15.26
N HIS A 98 -3.26 -1.61 -14.64
CA HIS A 98 -2.43 -0.82 -13.76
C HIS A 98 -2.17 -1.57 -12.44
N TRP A 99 -0.92 -1.58 -11.98
CA TRP A 99 -0.49 -2.31 -10.78
C TRP A 99 -1.29 -1.93 -9.52
N ALA A 100 -1.79 -0.68 -9.46
CA ALA A 100 -2.57 -0.17 -8.33
C ALA A 100 -3.99 -0.74 -8.23
N GLN A 101 -4.50 -1.43 -9.27
CA GLN A 101 -5.87 -1.98 -9.31
C GLN A 101 -6.17 -2.84 -8.08
N ARG A 102 -5.25 -3.73 -7.72
CA ARG A 102 -5.41 -4.62 -6.56
C ARG A 102 -5.62 -3.85 -5.25
N PHE A 103 -4.92 -2.73 -5.08
CA PHE A 103 -5.06 -1.90 -3.87
C PHE A 103 -6.38 -1.12 -3.88
N TRP A 104 -6.80 -0.63 -5.05
CA TRP A 104 -8.10 -0.01 -5.22
C TRP A 104 -9.24 -0.99 -4.89
N ASP A 105 -9.17 -2.22 -5.41
CA ASP A 105 -10.16 -3.28 -5.16
C ASP A 105 -10.25 -3.65 -3.67
N ILE A 106 -9.10 -3.72 -2.97
CA ILE A 106 -9.06 -3.94 -1.52
C ILE A 106 -9.81 -2.81 -0.80
N GLY A 107 -9.50 -1.55 -1.12
CA GLY A 107 -10.18 -0.40 -0.54
C GLY A 107 -11.70 -0.46 -0.75
N ARG A 108 -12.12 -0.78 -1.97
CA ARG A 108 -13.54 -0.89 -2.34
C ARG A 108 -14.24 -2.02 -1.59
N GLY A 109 -13.61 -3.19 -1.55
CA GLY A 109 -14.14 -4.37 -0.87
C GLY A 109 -14.29 -4.17 0.63
N GLU A 110 -13.28 -3.59 1.29
CA GLU A 110 -13.33 -3.28 2.72
C GLU A 110 -14.43 -2.25 3.05
N ALA A 111 -14.60 -1.23 2.20
CA ALA A 111 -15.67 -0.25 2.37
C ALA A 111 -17.06 -0.88 2.21
N ALA A 112 -17.26 -1.70 1.18
CA ALA A 112 -18.52 -2.41 0.95
C ALA A 112 -18.85 -3.39 2.09
N GLY A 113 -17.88 -4.21 2.50
CA GLY A 113 -18.06 -5.15 3.61
C GLY A 113 -18.36 -4.45 4.94
N ARG A 114 -17.73 -3.29 5.19
CA ARG A 114 -18.03 -2.45 6.35
C ARG A 114 -19.46 -1.91 6.29
N GLU A 115 -19.92 -1.43 5.14
CA GLU A 115 -21.29 -0.93 4.97
C GLU A 115 -22.33 -2.03 5.20
N GLU A 116 -22.10 -3.23 4.65
CA GLU A 116 -22.95 -4.42 4.88
C GLU A 116 -23.00 -4.80 6.36
N LEU A 117 -21.85 -4.82 7.04
CA LEU A 117 -21.77 -5.12 8.46
C LEU A 117 -22.52 -4.08 9.32
N ILE A 118 -22.41 -2.79 8.99
CA ILE A 118 -23.15 -1.73 9.68
C ILE A 118 -24.65 -1.89 9.45
N ALA A 119 -25.08 -2.21 8.24
CA ALA A 119 -26.49 -2.43 7.92
C ALA A 119 -27.06 -3.63 8.72
N ALA A 120 -26.33 -4.74 8.77
CA ALA A 120 -26.69 -5.91 9.57
C ALA A 120 -26.78 -5.56 11.06
N LEU A 121 -25.79 -4.84 11.60
CA LEU A 121 -25.77 -4.45 13.01
C LEU A 121 -26.94 -3.50 13.36
N LYS A 122 -27.27 -2.54 12.49
CA LYS A 122 -28.44 -1.67 12.64
C LYS A 122 -29.74 -2.48 12.70
N LEU A 123 -29.89 -3.46 11.79
CA LEU A 123 -31.05 -4.33 11.76
C LEU A 123 -31.17 -5.17 13.05
N THR A 124 -30.09 -5.82 13.48
CA THR A 124 -30.09 -6.62 14.71
C THR A 124 -30.40 -5.77 15.94
N ARG A 125 -29.81 -4.57 16.03
CA ARG A 125 -30.06 -3.61 17.11
C ARG A 125 -31.53 -3.18 17.17
N GLU A 126 -32.15 -2.88 16.03
CA GLU A 126 -33.57 -2.49 16.00
C GLU A 126 -34.50 -3.65 16.34
N ASN A 127 -34.19 -4.88 15.89
CA ASN A 127 -34.94 -6.06 16.28
C ASN A 127 -34.88 -6.32 17.79
N LEU A 128 -33.70 -6.16 18.41
CA LEU A 128 -33.56 -6.28 19.87
C LEU A 128 -34.40 -5.24 20.60
N ARG A 129 -34.38 -3.98 20.15
CA ARG A 129 -35.22 -2.90 20.69
C ARG A 129 -36.72 -3.23 20.57
N ALA A 130 -37.17 -3.74 19.42
CA ALA A 130 -38.56 -4.14 19.20
C ALA A 130 -38.99 -5.33 20.08
N CYS A 131 -38.12 -6.32 20.25
CA CYS A 131 -38.34 -7.44 21.17
C CYS A 131 -38.50 -6.95 22.62
N GLN A 132 -37.63 -6.05 23.09
CA GLN A 132 -37.75 -5.47 24.42
C GLN A 132 -39.08 -4.73 24.61
N GLY A 133 -39.51 -3.95 23.62
CA GLY A 133 -40.81 -3.27 23.66
C GLY A 133 -41.98 -4.23 23.78
N THR A 134 -41.96 -5.33 23.02
CA THR A 134 -43.01 -6.36 23.07
C THR A 134 -43.05 -7.09 24.41
N ILE A 135 -41.89 -7.49 24.94
CA ILE A 135 -41.78 -8.17 26.23
C ILE A 135 -42.31 -7.27 27.36
N HIS A 136 -41.94 -5.98 27.32
CA HIS A 136 -42.43 -5.01 28.29
C HIS A 136 -43.96 -4.90 28.30
N LEU A 137 -44.57 -4.83 27.11
CA LEU A 137 -46.03 -4.78 26.96
C LEU A 137 -46.73 -6.08 27.38
N ALA A 138 -46.07 -7.24 27.21
CA ALA A 138 -46.61 -8.54 27.57
C ALA A 138 -46.50 -8.86 29.08
N GLY A 139 -45.92 -7.98 29.89
CA GLY A 139 -45.84 -8.13 31.35
C GLY A 139 -44.80 -9.15 31.83
N GLY A 140 -43.94 -9.66 30.95
CA GLY A 140 -42.81 -10.51 31.33
C GLY A 140 -41.63 -9.64 31.74
N PHE A 141 -41.11 -9.78 32.97
CA PHE A 141 -39.90 -9.05 33.38
C PHE A 141 -38.93 -9.93 34.16
N ASP A 142 -37.75 -10.12 33.56
CA ASP A 142 -36.50 -10.33 34.27
C ASP A 142 -35.65 -9.05 34.10
N PRO A 143 -35.41 -8.27 35.17
CA PRO A 143 -34.60 -7.05 35.11
C PRO A 143 -33.19 -7.29 34.54
N ALA A 144 -32.57 -8.44 34.81
CA ALA A 144 -31.23 -8.74 34.34
C ALA A 144 -31.17 -8.82 32.80
N TYR A 145 -32.17 -9.48 32.18
CA TYR A 145 -32.27 -9.54 30.72
C TYR A 145 -32.41 -8.14 30.09
N VAL A 146 -33.15 -7.24 30.74
CA VAL A 146 -33.36 -5.88 30.22
C VAL A 146 -32.07 -5.06 30.26
N ASP A 147 -31.37 -5.13 31.38
CA ASP A 147 -30.09 -4.43 31.58
C ASP A 147 -29.03 -4.92 30.58
N ASP A 148 -28.92 -6.24 30.38
CA ASP A 148 -27.97 -6.84 29.43
C ASP A 148 -28.25 -6.42 27.99
N ALA A 149 -29.51 -6.44 27.56
CA ALA A 149 -29.89 -6.02 26.21
C ALA A 149 -29.71 -4.51 25.99
N GLN A 150 -29.94 -3.68 27.01
CA GLN A 150 -29.60 -2.24 26.94
C GLN A 150 -28.09 -2.02 26.83
N ALA A 151 -27.28 -2.76 27.59
CA ALA A 151 -25.83 -2.71 27.49
C ALA A 151 -25.35 -3.13 26.09
N ALA A 152 -25.91 -4.20 25.51
CA ALA A 152 -25.59 -4.65 24.16
C ALA A 152 -25.96 -3.60 23.09
N MET A 153 -27.14 -2.97 23.19
CA MET A 153 -27.53 -1.89 22.28
C MET A 153 -26.57 -0.70 22.39
N LYS A 154 -26.10 -0.35 23.59
CA LYS A 154 -25.13 0.74 23.77
C LYS A 154 -23.79 0.45 23.09
N ILE A 155 -23.32 -0.80 23.14
CA ILE A 155 -22.11 -1.23 22.42
C ILE A 155 -22.34 -1.14 20.91
N ALA A 156 -23.49 -1.62 20.41
CA ALA A 156 -23.84 -1.55 19.01
C ALA A 156 -23.92 -0.09 18.52
N ASP A 157 -24.58 0.80 19.28
CA ASP A 157 -24.71 2.22 18.96
C ASP A 157 -23.32 2.89 18.89
N ALA A 158 -22.41 2.57 19.82
CA ALA A 158 -21.03 3.07 19.79
C ALA A 158 -20.23 2.58 18.57
N ALA A 159 -20.39 1.30 18.20
CA ALA A 159 -19.74 0.74 17.02
C ALA A 159 -20.28 1.35 15.71
N ILE A 160 -21.60 1.52 15.60
CA ILE A 160 -22.24 2.19 14.46
C ILE A 160 -21.73 3.63 14.34
N LEU A 161 -21.71 4.38 15.45
CA LEU A 161 -21.27 5.78 15.45
C LEU A 161 -19.82 5.95 14.98
N LYS A 162 -18.95 4.98 15.29
CA LYS A 162 -17.54 5.02 14.86
C LYS A 162 -17.36 5.01 13.33
N PHE A 163 -18.32 4.45 12.61
CA PHE A 163 -18.24 4.27 11.15
C PHE A 163 -19.37 4.93 10.37
N ALA A 164 -20.34 5.53 11.07
CA ALA A 164 -21.31 6.44 10.48
C ALA A 164 -20.60 7.77 10.21
N ASN A 165 -20.06 7.91 9.00
CA ASN A 165 -19.71 9.22 8.45
C ASN A 165 -21.00 10.01 8.15
#